data_AF-A0A0F4KTH6-F1
#
_entry.id   AF-A0A0F4KTH6-F1
#
_cell.length_a   1.000
_cell.length_b   1.000
_cell.length_c   1.000
_cell.angle_alpha   90.00
_cell.angle_beta   90.00
_cell.angle_gamma   90.00
#
_symmetry.space_group_name_H-M   'P 1'
#
loop_
_entity.id
_entity.type
_entity.pdbx_description
1 polymer ?
#
loop_
_entity_poly.entity_id
_entity_poly.type
_entity_poly.pdbx_seq_one_letter_code
_entity_poly.pdbx_strand_id
1 'polypeptide(L)'
;MAVAKKKTASVFTRVSPELKEQAEAVLDQLQIPMTTALNMFLQQVVNQQKIPFEITNKRAPTDYSTLTKEQFNNEIKKGFADFDDGNTFTPEQVQAELLKHRRG
;
A
#
# COMPACT_ATOMS: atom_id res chain seq x y z
N MET A 1 -25.90 1.89 -42.50
CA MET A 1 -26.61 1.52 -41.25
C MET A 1 -25.65 1.69 -40.09
N ALA A 2 -25.97 2.51 -39.10
CA ALA A 2 -25.10 2.77 -37.96
C ALA A 2 -25.30 1.67 -36.90
N VAL A 3 -24.23 0.94 -36.59
CA VAL A 3 -24.26 -0.08 -35.53
C VAL A 3 -24.19 0.64 -34.19
N ALA A 4 -25.25 0.53 -33.38
CA ALA A 4 -25.29 1.08 -32.04
C ALA A 4 -24.22 0.41 -31.15
N LYS A 5 -23.23 1.21 -30.71
CA LYS A 5 -22.18 0.79 -29.78
C LYS A 5 -22.81 0.37 -28.45
N LYS A 6 -22.66 -0.89 -28.04
CA LYS A 6 -23.09 -1.36 -26.71
C LYS A 6 -22.47 -0.45 -25.65
N LYS A 7 -23.31 0.19 -24.84
CA LYS A 7 -22.92 1.18 -23.82
C LYS A 7 -22.22 0.55 -22.60
N THR A 8 -22.10 -0.77 -22.55
CA THR A 8 -21.55 -1.52 -21.42
C THR A 8 -20.61 -2.63 -21.90
N ALA A 9 -19.53 -2.84 -21.15
CA ALA A 9 -18.57 -3.93 -21.32
C ALA A 9 -18.50 -4.72 -20.01
N SER A 10 -18.29 -6.03 -20.10
CA SER A 10 -18.17 -6.90 -18.92
C SER A 10 -16.70 -7.13 -18.58
N VAL A 11 -16.37 -7.13 -17.29
CA VAL A 11 -15.03 -7.43 -16.77
C VAL A 11 -15.10 -8.69 -15.92
N PHE A 12 -14.26 -9.67 -16.22
CA PHE A 12 -14.15 -10.93 -15.48
C PHE A 12 -12.73 -11.08 -14.94
N THR A 13 -12.60 -11.44 -13.68
CA THR A 13 -11.31 -11.64 -13.00
C THR A 13 -11.40 -12.85 -12.07
N ARG A 14 -10.26 -13.52 -11.88
CA ARG A 14 -10.13 -14.61 -10.90
C ARG A 14 -9.66 -14.03 -9.58
N VAL A 15 -10.37 -14.34 -8.51
CA VAL A 15 -10.02 -13.99 -7.13
C VAL A 15 -10.19 -15.22 -6.25
N SER A 16 -9.43 -15.32 -5.16
CA SER A 16 -9.68 -16.39 -4.19
C SER A 16 -11.03 -16.15 -3.49
N PRO A 17 -11.74 -17.22 -3.09
CA PRO A 17 -13.00 -17.08 -2.35
C PRO A 17 -12.86 -16.25 -1.08
N GLU A 18 -11.78 -16.50 -0.32
CA GLU A 18 -11.47 -15.78 0.91
C GLU A 18 -11.28 -14.27 0.66
N LEU A 19 -10.50 -13.89 -0.35
CA LEU A 19 -10.28 -12.48 -0.68
C LEU A 19 -11.60 -11.80 -1.07
N LYS A 20 -12.45 -12.50 -1.82
CA LYS A 20 -13.76 -11.98 -2.22
C LYS A 20 -14.63 -11.73 -1.00
N GLU A 21 -14.76 -12.70 -0.10
CA GLU A 21 -15.58 -12.60 1.11
C GLU A 21 -15.11 -11.47 2.03
N GLN A 22 -13.79 -11.36 2.25
CA GLN A 22 -13.21 -10.27 3.04
C GLN A 22 -13.47 -8.89 2.41
N ALA A 23 -13.31 -8.78 1.09
CA ALA A 23 -13.58 -7.54 0.38
C ALA A 23 -15.07 -7.16 0.43
N GLU A 24 -15.99 -8.12 0.25
CA GLU A 24 -17.43 -7.88 0.38
C GLU A 24 -17.80 -7.42 1.80
N ALA A 25 -17.27 -8.07 2.83
CA ALA A 25 -17.54 -7.68 4.22
C ALA A 25 -17.14 -6.23 4.53
N VAL A 26 -16.00 -5.77 4.02
CA VAL A 26 -15.55 -4.36 4.20
C VAL A 26 -16.43 -3.41 3.40
N LEU A 27 -16.73 -3.74 2.15
CA LEU A 27 -17.52 -2.90 1.26
C LEU A 27 -18.98 -2.76 1.71
N ASP A 28 -19.55 -3.82 2.29
CA ASP A 28 -20.91 -3.82 2.84
C ASP A 28 -21.04 -2.89 4.05
N GLN A 29 -20.01 -2.80 4.90
CA GLN A 29 -19.97 -1.81 5.99
C GLN A 29 -20.00 -0.38 5.48
N LEU A 30 -19.43 -0.14 4.29
CA LEU A 30 -19.45 1.15 3.61
C LEU A 30 -20.73 1.36 2.77
N GLN A 31 -21.62 0.37 2.70
CA GLN A 31 -22.80 0.34 1.83
C GLN A 31 -22.46 0.50 0.34
N ILE A 32 -21.30 -0.03 -0.07
CA ILE A 32 -20.81 0.04 -1.44
C ILE A 32 -20.84 -1.37 -2.05
N PRO A 33 -21.64 -1.63 -3.09
CA PRO A 33 -21.58 -2.91 -3.79
C PRO A 33 -20.22 -3.16 -4.45
N MET A 34 -19.75 -4.40 -4.50
CA MET A 34 -18.48 -4.79 -5.15
C MET A 34 -18.32 -4.21 -6.58
N THR A 35 -19.37 -4.30 -7.39
CA THR A 35 -19.37 -3.75 -8.77
C THR A 35 -19.18 -2.23 -8.79
N THR A 36 -19.76 -1.53 -7.82
CA THR A 36 -19.60 -0.07 -7.69
C THR A 36 -18.17 0.28 -7.32
N ALA A 37 -17.56 -0.45 -6.37
CA ALA A 37 -16.16 -0.27 -6.00
C ALA A 37 -15.21 -0.49 -7.19
N LEU A 38 -15.44 -1.53 -8.00
CA LEU A 38 -14.66 -1.78 -9.23
C LEU A 38 -14.83 -0.65 -10.26
N ASN A 39 -16.04 -0.13 -10.44
CA ASN A 39 -16.28 1.02 -11.32
C ASN A 39 -15.55 2.29 -10.82
N MET A 40 -15.58 2.55 -9.51
CA MET A 40 -14.85 3.67 -8.90
C MET A 40 -13.34 3.51 -9.09
N PHE A 41 -12.79 2.31 -8.92
CA PHE A 41 -11.38 2.03 -9.19
C PHE A 41 -11.01 2.37 -10.64
N LEU A 42 -11.78 1.89 -11.62
CA LEU A 42 -11.53 2.18 -13.05
C LEU A 42 -11.64 3.67 -13.36
N GLN A 43 -12.62 4.37 -12.78
CA GLN A 43 -12.74 5.83 -12.91
C GLN A 43 -11.49 6.53 -12.37
N GLN A 44 -10.98 6.11 -11.21
CA GLN A 44 -9.77 6.72 -10.65
C GLN A 44 -8.52 6.43 -11.48
N VAL A 45 -8.38 5.23 -12.05
CA VAL A 45 -7.30 4.92 -12.99
C VAL A 45 -7.33 5.86 -14.19
N VAL A 46 -8.51 6.08 -14.78
CA VAL A 46 -8.68 6.97 -15.94
C VAL A 46 -8.44 8.43 -15.55
N ASN A 47 -8.98 8.88 -14.43
CA ASN A 47 -8.87 10.29 -14.02
C ASN A 47 -7.44 10.67 -13.64
N GLN A 48 -6.72 9.76 -12.97
CA GLN A 48 -5.38 10.04 -12.45
C GLN A 48 -4.25 9.53 -13.35
N GLN A 49 -4.57 8.74 -14.39
CA GLN A 49 -3.59 8.08 -15.27
C GLN A 49 -2.52 7.28 -14.50
N LYS A 50 -2.92 6.71 -13.35
CA LYS A 50 -2.06 5.89 -12.46
C LYS A 50 -2.90 4.88 -11.69
N ILE A 51 -2.23 3.98 -10.97
CA ILE A 51 -2.90 3.09 -10.02
C ILE A 51 -3.34 3.90 -8.79
N PRO A 52 -4.63 3.89 -8.42
CA PRO A 52 -5.22 4.76 -7.40
C PRO A 52 -5.07 4.22 -5.98
N PHE A 53 -3.94 3.61 -5.68
CA PHE A 53 -3.53 3.22 -4.34
C PHE A 53 -2.00 3.24 -4.27
N GLU A 54 -1.47 3.37 -3.06
CA GLU A 54 -0.03 3.38 -2.85
C GLU A 54 0.56 1.99 -3.09
N ILE A 55 1.56 1.91 -3.97
CA ILE A 55 2.31 0.68 -4.22
C ILE A 55 3.55 0.72 -3.33
N THR A 56 3.38 0.33 -2.06
CA THR A 56 4.50 0.26 -1.13
C THR A 56 5.09 -1.14 -1.14
N ASN A 57 6.39 -1.25 -1.45
CA ASN A 57 7.17 -2.35 -0.92
C ASN A 57 7.54 -1.98 0.52
N LYS A 58 7.17 -2.80 1.52
CA LYS A 58 7.51 -2.60 2.94
C LYS A 58 9.02 -2.54 3.26
N ARG A 59 9.88 -2.38 2.26
CA ARG A 59 11.34 -2.41 2.31
C ARG A 59 11.99 -1.09 1.86
N ALA A 60 11.24 -0.04 1.55
CA ALA A 60 11.83 1.27 1.34
C ALA A 60 12.12 1.92 2.70
N PRO A 61 13.33 2.43 2.96
CA PRO A 61 13.61 3.21 4.16
C PRO A 61 12.68 4.42 4.22
N THR A 62 12.06 4.65 5.38
CA THR A 62 11.18 5.81 5.59
C THR A 62 11.99 7.10 5.48
N ASP A 63 11.63 7.96 4.53
CA ASP A 63 12.28 9.27 4.34
C ASP A 63 11.72 10.28 5.34
N TYR A 64 12.60 10.82 6.19
CA TYR A 64 12.28 11.84 7.19
C TYR A 64 11.54 13.04 6.60
N SER A 65 11.87 13.46 5.37
CA SER A 65 11.28 14.64 4.73
C SER A 65 9.79 14.49 4.42
N THR A 66 9.27 13.27 4.44
CA THR A 66 7.87 12.95 4.13
C THR A 66 7.01 12.70 5.37
N LEU A 67 7.61 12.70 6.56
CA LEU A 67 6.91 12.37 7.81
C LEU A 67 6.24 13.58 8.44
N THR A 68 5.00 13.40 8.88
CA THR A 68 4.37 14.32 9.84
C THR A 68 5.02 14.17 11.21
N LYS A 69 4.89 15.19 12.08
CA LYS A 69 5.46 15.19 13.43
C LYS A 69 5.00 13.98 14.27
N GLU A 70 3.76 13.55 14.09
CA GLU A 70 3.21 12.38 14.79
C GLU A 70 3.83 11.07 14.30
N GLN A 71 3.96 10.91 12.98
CA GLN A 71 4.59 9.73 12.39
C GLN A 71 6.07 9.64 12.78
N PHE A 72 6.80 10.77 12.77
CA PHE A 72 8.18 10.82 13.25
C PHE A 72 8.29 10.38 14.72
N ASN A 73 7.44 10.93 15.60
CA ASN A 73 7.44 10.53 17.00
C ASN A 73 7.16 9.03 17.19
N ASN A 74 6.30 8.44 16.36
CA ASN A 74 6.03 7.01 16.40
C ASN A 74 7.22 6.18 15.95
N GLU A 75 7.97 6.60 14.92
CA GLU A 75 9.20 5.91 14.52
C GLU A 75 10.29 6.01 15.59
N ILE A 76 10.45 7.17 16.24
CA ILE A 76 11.41 7.34 17.34
C ILE A 76 11.05 6.46 18.55
N LYS A 77 9.76 6.31 18.87
CA LYS A 77 9.30 5.40 19.95
C LYS A 77 9.67 3.94 19.69
N LYS A 78 9.64 3.49 18.43
CA LYS A 78 10.09 2.13 18.09
C LYS A 78 11.58 1.95 18.38
N GLY A 79 12.40 2.94 18.04
CA GLY A 79 13.83 2.91 18.35
C GLY A 79 14.14 2.88 19.85
N PHE A 80 13.32 3.55 20.68
CA PHE A 80 13.43 3.43 22.14
C PHE A 80 13.04 2.05 22.65
N ALA A 81 11.98 1.44 22.11
CA ALA A 81 11.60 0.08 22.46
C ALA A 81 12.70 -0.93 22.07
N ASP A 82 13.29 -0.80 20.88
CA ASP A 82 14.42 -1.64 20.45
C ASP A 82 15.66 -1.46 21.35
N PHE A 83 15.89 -0.25 21.87
CA PHE A 83 16.95 0.01 22.85
C PHE A 83 16.68 -0.69 24.18
N ASP A 84 15.45 -0.59 24.70
CA ASP A 84 15.04 -1.23 25.96
C ASP A 84 15.07 -2.77 25.85
N ASP A 85 14.72 -3.32 24.68
CA ASP A 85 14.77 -4.76 24.38
C ASP A 85 16.19 -5.28 24.07
N GLY A 86 17.20 -4.39 24.07
CA GLY A 86 18.59 -4.76 23.79
C GLY A 86 18.89 -5.04 22.31
N ASN A 87 17.95 -4.77 21.40
CA ASN A 87 18.08 -4.87 19.95
C ASN A 87 18.91 -3.69 19.40
N THR A 88 20.11 -3.52 19.93
CA THR A 88 21.03 -2.43 19.58
C THR A 88 22.20 -2.96 18.74
N PHE A 89 22.77 -2.08 17.92
CA PHE A 89 23.96 -2.39 17.14
C PHE A 89 25.18 -1.72 17.75
N THR A 90 26.30 -2.43 17.81
CA THR A 90 27.59 -1.81 18.13
C THR A 90 28.09 -0.97 16.95
N PRO A 91 28.99 0.01 17.17
CA PRO A 91 29.55 0.82 16.09
C PRO A 91 30.14 0.00 14.93
N GLU A 92 30.78 -1.14 15.24
CA GLU A 92 31.36 -2.05 14.26
C GLU A 92 30.29 -2.74 13.41
N GLN A 93 29.17 -3.14 14.03
CA GLN A 93 28.04 -3.76 13.33
C GLN A 93 27.32 -2.75 12.41
N VAL A 94 27.14 -1.52 12.88
CA VAL A 94 26.58 -0.42 12.07
C VAL A 94 27.47 -0.17 10.85
N GLN A 95 28.79 -0.08 11.04
CA GLN A 95 29.74 0.14 9.95
C GLN A 95 29.69 -0.98 8.91
N ALA A 96 29.60 -2.24 9.34
CA ALA A 96 29.50 -3.38 8.44
C ALA A 96 28.21 -3.37 7.59
N GLU A 97 27.07 -3.01 8.19
CA GLU A 97 25.79 -2.97 7.47
C GLU A 97 25.72 -1.81 6.46
N LEU A 98 26.28 -0.65 6.81
CA LEU A 98 26.39 0.51 5.89
C LEU A 98 27.29 0.21 4.68
N LEU A 99 28.39 -0.50 4.88
CA LEU A 99 29.29 -0.91 3.79
C LEU A 99 28.64 -1.93 2.84
N LYS A 100 27.73 -2.77 3.35
CA LYS A 100 26.97 -3.75 2.57
C LYS A 100 25.93 -3.09 1.66
N HIS A 101 25.27 -2.03 2.14
CA HIS A 101 24.26 -1.29 1.36
C HIS A 101 24.86 -0.33 0.33
N ARG A 102 26.15 0.03 0.43
CA ARG A 102 26.85 0.91 -0.53
C ARG A 102 27.37 0.18 -1.78
N ARG A 103 27.16 -1.14 -1.88
CA ARG A 103 27.67 -2.03 -2.95
C ARG A 103 26.58 -2.61 -3.86
N GLY A 104 25.33 -2.15 -3.76
CA GLY A 104 24.24 -2.47 -4.70
C GLY A 104 23.75 -1.20 -5.38
#